data_AF-V6MB74-F1
#
_entry.id   AF-V6MB74-F1
#
_cell.length_a   1.000
_cell.length_b   1.000
_cell.length_c   1.000
_cell.angle_alpha   90.00
_cell.angle_beta   90.00
_cell.angle_gamma   90.00
#
_symmetry.space_group_name_H-M   'P 1'
#
loop_
_entity.id
_entity.type
_entity.pdbx_description
1 polymer ?
#
loop_
_entity_poly.entity_id
_entity_poly.type
_entity_poly.pdbx_seq_one_letter_code
_entity_poly.pdbx_strand_id
1 'polypeptide(L)'
;MSDFLHHMFSQNLHVQPNAMGGHDFVNSQFQTVGHSEPNVFGGETFYNNNNQTIGYTQPNVLGGNDHFNASHEKMGHTQPNVFGGDTTYDTNFQTVSHSQPNMFGGHNYYDTNFQEFAHSTSAGGETKTIHFHPQELQQLHTDWQKQVTQLVPGDPLRHASQIHFPPLV
;
A
#
# COMPACT_ATOMS: atom_id res chain seq x y z
N MET A 1 -8.94 5.08 -15.81
CA MET A 1 -8.50 5.86 -14.63
C MET A 1 -8.15 4.87 -13.54
N SER A 2 -7.03 5.07 -12.82
CA SER A 2 -6.64 4.20 -11.69
C SER A 2 -7.54 4.48 -10.48
N ASP A 3 -8.79 4.00 -10.56
CA ASP A 3 -9.84 4.18 -9.54
C ASP A 3 -9.44 3.64 -8.17
N PHE A 4 -8.61 2.59 -8.13
CA PHE A 4 -8.08 2.00 -6.90
C PHE A 4 -7.38 3.04 -6.00
N LEU A 5 -6.58 3.92 -6.58
CA LEU A 5 -5.87 4.96 -5.84
C LEU A 5 -6.83 6.07 -5.37
N HIS A 6 -7.81 6.47 -6.18
CA HIS A 6 -8.81 7.46 -5.74
C HIS A 6 -9.63 7.00 -4.53
N HIS A 7 -9.87 5.69 -4.43
CA HIS A 7 -10.64 5.11 -3.34
C HIS A 7 -9.79 4.72 -2.11
N MET A 8 -8.47 4.54 -2.27
CA MET A 8 -7.50 4.46 -1.15
C MET A 8 -7.47 5.76 -0.33
N PHE A 9 -7.87 6.91 -0.91
CA PHE A 9 -8.03 8.18 -0.18
C PHE A 9 -9.35 8.30 0.58
N SER A 10 -10.02 7.18 0.91
CA SER A 10 -11.01 7.20 1.98
C SER A 10 -10.30 7.38 3.31
N GLN A 11 -10.85 8.19 4.22
CA GLN A 11 -10.25 8.40 5.55
C GLN A 11 -10.02 7.06 6.29
N ASN A 12 -10.86 6.06 5.99
CA ASN A 12 -10.77 4.71 6.55
C ASN A 12 -10.88 3.65 5.47
N LEU A 13 -9.98 2.66 5.51
CA LEU A 13 -10.03 1.44 4.71
C LEU A 13 -10.28 0.25 5.63
N HIS A 14 -11.36 -0.49 5.39
CA HIS A 14 -11.62 -1.77 6.03
C HIS A 14 -10.98 -2.89 5.23
N VAL A 15 -10.17 -3.70 5.89
CA VAL A 15 -9.50 -4.87 5.33
C VAL A 15 -10.13 -6.08 5.99
N GLN A 16 -10.72 -6.96 5.20
CA GLN A 16 -11.41 -8.15 5.69
C GLN A 16 -10.98 -9.39 4.89
N PRO A 17 -10.89 -10.59 5.50
CA PRO A 17 -10.61 -11.81 4.75
C PRO A 17 -11.66 -12.07 3.67
N ASN A 18 -11.23 -12.63 2.54
CA ASN A 18 -12.10 -13.02 1.45
C ASN A 18 -12.08 -14.54 1.20
N ALA A 19 -13.01 -15.01 0.36
CA ALA A 19 -13.16 -16.45 0.07
C ALA A 19 -11.97 -17.07 -0.69
N MET A 20 -11.07 -16.24 -1.22
CA MET A 20 -9.88 -16.65 -1.97
C MET A 20 -8.64 -16.79 -1.06
N GLY A 21 -8.79 -16.53 0.24
CA GLY A 21 -7.72 -16.62 1.23
C GLY A 21 -6.83 -15.38 1.32
N GLY A 22 -7.21 -14.28 0.64
CA GLY A 22 -6.60 -12.97 0.81
C GLY A 22 -7.56 -12.00 1.47
N HIS A 23 -7.52 -10.72 1.09
CA HIS A 23 -8.29 -9.67 1.74
C HIS A 23 -9.09 -8.80 0.75
N ASP A 24 -10.31 -8.44 1.09
CA ASP A 24 -11.04 -7.36 0.42
C ASP A 24 -10.70 -6.02 1.06
N PHE A 25 -10.48 -5.01 0.23
CA PHE A 25 -10.27 -3.62 0.63
C PHE A 25 -11.57 -2.86 0.42
N VAL A 26 -12.16 -2.33 1.49
CA VAL A 26 -13.51 -1.76 1.50
C VAL A 26 -13.46 -0.33 2.04
N ASN A 27 -14.06 0.62 1.32
CA ASN A 27 -14.10 2.01 1.77
C ASN A 27 -15.16 2.25 2.86
N SER A 28 -15.21 3.45 3.42
CA SER A 28 -16.21 3.88 4.41
C SER A 28 -17.68 3.83 3.94
N GLN A 29 -17.92 3.71 2.62
CA GLN A 29 -19.24 3.50 2.03
C GLN A 29 -19.57 2.01 1.83
N PHE A 30 -18.75 1.09 2.36
CA PHE A 30 -18.89 -0.36 2.22
C PHE A 30 -18.80 -0.86 0.77
N GLN A 31 -18.07 -0.14 -0.09
CA GLN A 31 -17.79 -0.56 -1.45
C GLN A 31 -16.40 -1.20 -1.50
N THR A 32 -16.29 -2.38 -2.11
CA THR A 32 -14.98 -3.00 -2.38
C THR A 32 -14.26 -2.19 -3.44
N VAL A 33 -13.06 -1.73 -3.11
CA VAL A 33 -12.23 -0.89 -3.97
C VAL A 33 -11.11 -1.69 -4.63
N GLY A 34 -10.81 -2.87 -4.08
CA GLY A 34 -10.00 -3.93 -4.66
C GLY A 34 -9.87 -5.10 -3.70
N HIS A 35 -9.03 -6.07 -4.02
CA HIS A 35 -8.78 -7.23 -3.18
C HIS A 35 -7.37 -7.79 -3.38
N SER A 36 -6.93 -8.66 -2.48
CA SER A 36 -5.73 -9.48 -2.60
C SER A 36 -6.07 -10.96 -2.64
N GLU A 37 -5.17 -11.75 -3.24
CA GLU A 37 -5.18 -13.21 -3.21
C GLU A 37 -3.75 -13.74 -3.00
N PRO A 38 -3.55 -14.86 -2.30
CA PRO A 38 -2.24 -15.51 -2.24
C PRO A 38 -1.72 -15.88 -3.63
N ASN A 39 -0.43 -15.68 -3.87
CA ASN A 39 0.20 -15.95 -5.16
C ASN A 39 1.20 -17.12 -5.11
N VAL A 40 1.65 -17.56 -6.28
CA VAL A 40 2.56 -18.71 -6.44
C VAL A 40 3.96 -18.49 -5.85
N PHE A 41 4.32 -17.25 -5.53
CA PHE A 41 5.61 -16.88 -4.94
C PHE A 41 5.55 -16.85 -3.39
N GLY A 42 4.39 -17.14 -2.80
CA GLY A 42 4.20 -17.14 -1.35
C GLY A 42 3.91 -15.74 -0.77
N GLY A 43 3.65 -14.74 -1.62
CA GLY A 43 3.11 -13.44 -1.21
C GLY A 43 1.66 -13.28 -1.65
N GLU A 44 1.23 -12.04 -1.88
CA GLU A 44 -0.13 -11.70 -2.35
C GLU A 44 -0.09 -11.01 -3.71
N THR A 45 -1.08 -11.26 -4.56
CA THR A 45 -1.38 -10.47 -5.76
C THR A 45 -2.54 -9.53 -5.44
N PHE A 46 -2.42 -8.26 -5.83
CA PHE A 46 -3.41 -7.23 -5.59
C PHE A 46 -4.15 -6.88 -6.88
N TYR A 47 -5.46 -6.71 -6.75
CA TYR A 47 -6.38 -6.43 -7.83
C TYR A 47 -7.21 -5.18 -7.51
N ASN A 48 -7.52 -4.38 -8.54
CA ASN A 48 -8.48 -3.29 -8.41
C ASN A 48 -9.94 -3.79 -8.46
N ASN A 49 -10.90 -2.88 -8.31
CA ASN A 49 -12.34 -3.16 -8.43
C ASN A 49 -12.82 -3.74 -9.77
N ASN A 50 -11.99 -3.66 -10.82
CA ASN A 50 -12.24 -4.26 -12.14
C ASN A 50 -11.52 -5.60 -12.32
N ASN A 51 -11.00 -6.20 -11.23
CA ASN A 51 -10.22 -7.43 -11.23
C ASN A 51 -8.94 -7.38 -12.08
N GLN A 52 -8.38 -6.19 -12.27
CA GLN A 52 -7.09 -6.03 -12.95
C GLN A 52 -5.98 -6.05 -11.90
N THR A 53 -4.93 -6.84 -12.16
CA THR A 53 -3.73 -6.84 -11.31
C THR A 53 -3.08 -5.48 -11.30
N ILE A 54 -2.80 -4.96 -10.10
CA ILE A 54 -2.11 -3.68 -9.89
C ILE A 54 -0.69 -3.88 -9.32
N GLY A 55 -0.41 -5.05 -8.75
CA GLY A 55 0.90 -5.42 -8.24
C GLY A 55 0.87 -6.74 -7.48
N TYR A 56 2.01 -7.15 -6.96
CA TYR A 56 2.13 -8.33 -6.11
C TYR A 56 3.34 -8.23 -5.17
N THR A 57 3.36 -9.05 -4.14
CA THR A 57 4.47 -9.23 -3.21
C THR A 57 5.08 -10.62 -3.31
N GLN A 58 6.34 -10.74 -2.91
CA GLN A 58 6.97 -12.03 -2.63
C GLN A 58 7.91 -11.88 -1.42
N PRO A 59 8.05 -12.92 -0.57
CA PRO A 59 9.03 -12.89 0.51
C PRO A 59 10.45 -12.66 -0.02
N ASN A 60 11.24 -11.86 0.71
CA ASN A 60 12.64 -11.59 0.38
C ASN A 60 13.60 -12.21 1.42
N VAL A 61 14.88 -12.27 1.08
CA VAL A 61 15.93 -12.87 1.92
C VAL A 61 16.21 -12.10 3.21
N LEU A 62 15.65 -10.89 3.35
CA LEU A 62 15.82 -10.02 4.52
C LEU A 62 14.68 -10.20 5.54
N GLY A 63 13.75 -11.12 5.26
CA GLY A 63 12.64 -11.46 6.15
C GLY A 63 11.40 -10.59 5.97
N GLY A 64 11.39 -9.67 5.00
CA GLY A 64 10.20 -8.91 4.61
C GLY A 64 9.71 -9.33 3.22
N ASN A 65 9.10 -8.40 2.47
CA ASN A 65 8.58 -8.65 1.14
C ASN A 65 9.20 -7.71 0.09
N ASP A 66 9.44 -8.22 -1.12
CA ASP A 66 9.64 -7.38 -2.30
C ASP A 66 8.28 -7.01 -2.91
N HIS A 67 8.11 -5.76 -3.33
CA HIS A 67 6.89 -5.26 -3.98
C HIS A 67 7.11 -5.07 -5.48
N PHE A 68 6.17 -5.53 -6.28
CA PHE A 68 6.19 -5.42 -7.74
C PHE A 68 4.93 -4.75 -8.26
N ASN A 69 5.06 -3.96 -9.32
CA ASN A 69 3.91 -3.42 -10.05
C ASN A 69 3.32 -4.46 -11.02
N ALA A 70 2.21 -4.12 -11.69
CA ALA A 70 1.56 -4.97 -12.69
C ALA A 70 2.46 -5.32 -13.90
N SER A 71 3.52 -4.54 -14.15
CA SER A 71 4.52 -4.78 -15.20
C SER A 71 5.67 -5.68 -14.74
N HIS A 72 5.61 -6.23 -13.52
CA HIS A 72 6.67 -7.05 -12.89
C HIS A 72 7.97 -6.28 -12.60
N GLU A 73 7.89 -4.96 -12.48
CA GLU A 73 9.03 -4.15 -12.06
C GLU A 73 9.01 -4.02 -10.53
N LYS A 74 10.19 -4.22 -9.90
CA LYS A 74 10.34 -4.05 -8.46
C LYS A 74 10.18 -2.58 -8.09
N MET A 75 9.29 -2.28 -7.16
CA MET A 75 8.97 -0.95 -6.68
C MET A 75 9.65 -0.60 -5.36
N GLY A 76 10.08 -1.63 -4.62
CA GLY A 76 10.64 -1.47 -3.28
C GLY A 76 10.61 -2.78 -2.52
N HIS A 77 10.90 -2.72 -1.23
CA HIS A 77 10.84 -3.88 -0.34
C HIS A 77 10.66 -3.46 1.12
N THR A 78 10.16 -4.37 1.95
CA THR A 78 10.13 -4.23 3.40
C THR A 78 11.18 -5.10 4.07
N GLN A 79 11.55 -4.72 5.29
CA GLN A 79 12.37 -5.50 6.21
C GLN A 79 11.89 -5.29 7.65
N PRO A 80 11.91 -6.32 8.50
CA PRO A 80 11.61 -6.16 9.93
C PRO A 80 12.53 -5.12 10.57
N ASN A 81 11.97 -4.29 11.45
CA ASN A 81 12.68 -3.22 12.14
C ASN A 81 12.78 -3.45 13.65
N VAL A 82 13.60 -2.64 14.31
CA VAL A 82 13.87 -2.75 15.76
C VAL A 82 12.66 -2.42 16.66
N PHE A 83 11.61 -1.84 16.10
CA PHE A 83 10.37 -1.51 16.81
C PHE A 83 9.32 -2.62 16.71
N GLY A 84 9.65 -3.75 16.06
CA GLY A 84 8.76 -4.90 15.89
C GLY A 84 7.73 -4.74 14.77
N GLY A 85 7.87 -3.71 13.92
CA GLY A 85 7.16 -3.61 12.66
C GLY A 85 8.12 -3.76 11.47
N ASP A 86 7.81 -3.10 10.37
CA ASP A 86 8.60 -3.15 9.13
C ASP A 86 9.10 -1.77 8.72
N THR A 87 10.28 -1.71 8.11
CA THR A 87 10.77 -0.53 7.38
C THR A 87 10.58 -0.78 5.90
N THR A 88 10.00 0.19 5.19
CA THR A 88 9.83 0.16 3.74
C THR A 88 10.94 0.93 3.06
N TYR A 89 11.48 0.35 2.00
CA TYR A 89 12.55 0.90 1.19
C TYR A 89 12.13 1.00 -0.28
N ASP A 90 12.60 2.04 -0.97
CA ASP A 90 12.46 2.17 -2.41
C ASP A 90 13.45 1.25 -3.18
N THR A 91 13.49 1.40 -4.50
CA THR A 91 14.42 0.66 -5.38
C THR A 91 15.89 1.05 -5.21
N ASN A 92 16.17 2.20 -4.60
CA ASN A 92 17.51 2.71 -4.28
C ASN A 92 17.93 2.42 -2.84
N PHE A 93 17.19 1.55 -2.14
CA PHE A 93 17.39 1.21 -0.72
C PHE A 93 17.28 2.43 0.22
N GLN A 94 16.56 3.48 -0.18
CA GLN A 94 16.23 4.60 0.70
C GLN A 94 14.96 4.29 1.46
N THR A 95 14.96 4.58 2.77
CA THR A 95 13.77 4.44 3.61
C THR A 95 12.68 5.40 3.12
N VAL A 96 11.46 4.87 2.95
CA VAL A 96 10.28 5.68 2.59
C VAL A 96 9.24 5.75 3.72
N SER A 97 9.19 4.72 4.56
CA SER A 97 8.30 4.67 5.72
C SER A 97 8.75 3.59 6.70
N HIS A 98 8.19 3.60 7.90
CA HIS A 98 8.28 2.48 8.83
C HIS A 98 6.99 2.30 9.61
N SER A 99 6.77 1.10 10.15
CA SER A 99 5.65 0.77 11.01
C SER A 99 6.12 0.24 12.37
N GLN A 100 5.23 0.32 13.35
CA GLN A 100 5.41 -0.31 14.66
C GLN A 100 4.05 -0.72 15.25
N PRO A 101 3.97 -1.82 16.01
CA PRO A 101 2.73 -2.23 16.66
C PRO A 101 2.17 -1.14 17.59
N ASN A 102 0.85 -1.07 17.69
CA ASN A 102 0.14 -0.12 18.56
C ASN A 102 -0.78 -0.82 19.57
N MET A 103 -1.29 -0.04 20.52
CA MET A 103 -2.14 -0.57 21.61
C MET A 103 -3.54 -1.03 21.16
N PHE A 104 -3.91 -0.81 19.90
CA PHE A 104 -5.20 -1.20 19.32
C PHE A 104 -5.12 -2.50 18.51
N GLY A 105 -4.03 -3.27 18.67
CA GLY A 105 -3.83 -4.55 18.01
C GLY A 105 -3.48 -4.45 16.52
N GLY A 106 -3.10 -3.26 16.04
CA GLY A 106 -2.56 -3.05 14.70
C GLY A 106 -1.21 -2.35 14.73
N HIS A 107 -0.90 -1.55 13.71
CA HIS A 107 0.36 -0.80 13.58
C HIS A 107 0.10 0.68 13.36
N ASN A 108 1.01 1.51 13.84
CA ASN A 108 1.15 2.91 13.41
C ASN A 108 2.17 2.96 12.28
N TYR A 109 1.96 3.83 11.30
CA TYR A 109 2.78 4.00 10.11
C TYR A 109 3.31 5.43 10.04
N TYR A 110 4.62 5.53 9.84
CA TYR A 110 5.37 6.77 9.93
C TYR A 110 6.14 7.06 8.64
N ASP A 111 6.22 8.33 8.28
CA ASP A 111 7.06 8.82 7.19
C ASP A 111 8.55 8.88 7.60
N THR A 112 9.39 9.40 6.70
CA THR A 112 10.84 9.57 6.96
C THR A 112 11.15 10.64 8.00
N ASN A 113 10.19 11.50 8.34
CA ASN A 113 10.29 12.53 9.38
C ASN A 113 9.68 12.09 10.72
N PHE A 114 9.38 10.80 10.86
CA PHE A 114 8.72 10.22 12.04
C PHE A 114 7.34 10.82 12.32
N GLN A 115 6.67 11.37 11.31
CA GLN A 115 5.28 11.79 11.40
C GLN A 115 4.37 10.61 11.07
N GLU A 116 3.37 10.37 11.92
CA GLU A 116 2.42 9.27 11.74
C GLU A 116 1.39 9.63 10.68
N PHE A 117 1.37 8.91 9.55
CA PHE A 117 0.43 9.16 8.47
C PHE A 117 -0.76 8.21 8.43
N ALA A 118 -0.66 7.09 9.14
CA ALA A 118 -1.76 6.15 9.28
C ALA A 118 -1.62 5.31 10.54
N HIS A 119 -2.72 4.72 11.00
CA HIS A 119 -2.69 3.60 11.91
C HIS A 119 -3.76 2.59 11.57
N SER A 120 -3.47 1.31 11.79
CA SER A 120 -4.46 0.24 11.71
C SER A 120 -4.92 -0.16 13.11
N THR A 121 -6.20 -0.48 13.26
CA THR A 121 -6.75 -1.15 14.44
C THR A 121 -7.24 -2.55 14.07
N SER A 122 -7.14 -3.50 14.99
CA SER A 122 -7.79 -4.81 14.85
C SER A 122 -9.08 -4.80 15.66
N ALA A 123 -10.20 -5.19 15.03
CA ALA A 123 -11.49 -5.32 15.71
C ALA A 123 -11.67 -6.70 16.40
N GLY A 124 -10.59 -7.48 16.55
CA GLY A 124 -10.63 -8.89 16.89
C GLY A 124 -10.85 -9.76 15.66
N GLY A 125 -9.99 -10.76 15.45
CA GLY A 125 -9.93 -11.54 14.21
C GLY A 125 -8.99 -10.90 13.15
N GLU A 126 -9.11 -11.33 11.90
CA GLU A 126 -8.26 -10.87 10.78
C GLU A 126 -8.71 -9.52 10.18
N THR A 127 -9.85 -8.98 10.59
CA THR A 127 -10.35 -7.69 10.11
C THR A 127 -9.57 -6.53 10.71
N LYS A 128 -9.09 -5.63 9.83
CA LYS A 128 -8.34 -4.42 10.20
C LYS A 128 -9.04 -3.18 9.66
N THR A 129 -8.96 -2.08 10.38
CA THR A 129 -9.34 -0.76 9.85
C THR A 129 -8.11 0.12 9.81
N ILE A 130 -7.72 0.59 8.64
CA ILE A 130 -6.63 1.54 8.44
C ILE A 130 -7.24 2.94 8.41
N HIS A 131 -6.81 3.80 9.33
CA HIS A 131 -7.16 5.21 9.40
C HIS A 131 -5.98 6.01 8.87
N PHE A 132 -6.22 6.88 7.91
CA PHE A 132 -5.20 7.77 7.38
C PHE A 132 -5.41 9.20 7.87
N HIS A 133 -4.31 9.88 8.20
CA HIS A 133 -4.37 11.27 8.62
C HIS A 133 -4.66 12.19 7.40
N PRO A 134 -5.66 13.10 7.49
CA PRO A 134 -6.14 13.87 6.33
C PRO A 134 -5.07 14.74 5.64
N GLN A 135 -4.10 15.26 6.41
CA GLN A 135 -3.05 16.12 5.88
C GLN A 135 -2.04 15.32 5.04
N GLU A 136 -1.70 14.11 5.46
CA GLU A 136 -0.82 13.24 4.68
C GLU A 136 -1.52 12.59 3.50
N LEU A 137 -2.82 12.28 3.57
CA LEU A 137 -3.58 11.86 2.38
C LEU A 137 -3.54 12.91 1.27
N GLN A 138 -3.68 14.19 1.64
CA GLN A 138 -3.60 15.29 0.69
C GLN A 138 -2.19 15.47 0.12
N GLN A 139 -1.15 15.26 0.95
CA GLN A 139 0.24 15.30 0.51
C GLN A 139 0.59 14.12 -0.41
N LEU A 140 0.20 12.89 -0.05
CA LEU A 140 0.34 11.69 -0.89
C LEU A 140 -0.38 11.85 -2.22
N HIS A 141 -1.60 12.40 -2.21
CA HIS A 141 -2.35 12.70 -3.42
C HIS A 141 -1.63 13.77 -4.27
N THR A 142 -1.12 14.82 -3.64
CA THR A 142 -0.39 15.90 -4.32
C THR A 142 0.91 15.40 -4.93
N ASP A 143 1.65 14.56 -4.22
CA ASP A 143 2.94 14.03 -4.69
C ASP A 143 2.74 12.98 -5.78
N TRP A 144 1.72 12.14 -5.67
CA TRP A 144 1.30 11.28 -6.78
C TRP A 144 0.87 12.11 -7.99
N GLN A 145 0.03 13.13 -7.81
CA GLN A 145 -0.40 14.00 -8.91
C GLN A 145 0.80 14.70 -9.56
N LYS A 146 1.76 15.19 -8.78
CA LYS A 146 2.99 15.78 -9.32
C LYS A 146 3.79 14.77 -10.11
N GLN A 147 3.97 13.54 -9.63
CA GLN A 147 4.68 12.49 -10.38
C GLN A 147 3.98 12.18 -11.71
N VAL A 148 2.65 12.08 -11.71
CA VAL A 148 1.89 11.77 -12.94
C VAL A 148 1.83 12.96 -13.91
N THR A 149 1.88 14.21 -13.42
CA THR A 149 1.70 15.41 -14.26
C THR A 149 3.00 16.11 -14.65
N GLN A 150 4.10 15.90 -13.93
CA GLN A 150 5.38 16.58 -14.19
C GLN A 150 6.35 15.77 -15.03
N LEU A 151 6.11 14.47 -15.25
CA LEU A 151 7.10 13.62 -15.92
C LEU A 151 7.24 13.89 -17.42
N VAL A 152 6.20 14.22 -18.21
CA VAL A 152 6.34 14.63 -19.63
C VAL A 152 5.04 15.31 -20.16
N PRO A 153 5.09 16.29 -21.09
CA PRO A 153 3.91 16.69 -21.87
C PRO A 153 3.41 15.51 -22.74
N GLY A 154 2.32 14.86 -22.36
CA GLY A 154 1.77 13.71 -23.08
C GLY A 154 0.96 12.78 -22.18
N ASP A 155 0.49 11.65 -22.73
CA ASP A 155 -0.24 10.62 -21.98
C ASP A 155 0.65 9.98 -20.90
N PRO A 156 0.41 10.24 -19.59
CA PRO A 156 1.26 9.76 -18.51
C PRO A 156 1.32 8.24 -18.41
N LEU A 157 0.35 7.53 -18.98
CA LEU A 157 0.25 6.07 -18.94
C LEU A 157 1.29 5.38 -19.83
N ARG A 158 1.93 6.10 -20.77
CA ARG A 158 3.05 5.56 -21.57
C ARG A 158 4.33 5.39 -20.77
N HIS A 159 4.42 6.02 -19.60
CA HIS A 159 5.57 6.02 -18.72
C HIS A 159 5.21 5.47 -17.34
N ALA A 160 4.20 4.58 -17.26
CA ALA A 160 3.70 4.04 -16.01
C ALA A 160 4.78 3.35 -15.15
N SER A 161 5.86 2.86 -15.76
CA SER A 161 7.05 2.30 -15.09
C SER A 161 7.86 3.32 -14.28
N GLN A 162 7.62 4.62 -14.48
CA GLN A 162 8.32 5.72 -13.80
C GLN A 162 7.50 6.33 -12.65
N ILE A 163 6.25 5.90 -12.50
CA ILE A 163 5.34 6.36 -11.44
C ILE A 163 5.64 5.54 -10.19
N HIS A 164 6.13 6.18 -9.14
CA HIS A 164 6.38 5.53 -7.86
C HIS A 164 5.09 5.55 -7.05
N PHE A 165 4.56 4.36 -6.77
CA PHE A 165 3.40 4.25 -5.91
C PHE A 165 3.79 4.63 -4.47
N PRO A 166 2.94 5.37 -3.75
CA PRO A 166 3.16 5.56 -2.33
C PRO A 166 3.21 4.18 -1.64
N PRO A 167 3.97 4.05 -0.54
CA PRO A 167 4.09 2.79 0.16
C PRO A 167 2.69 2.26 0.48
N LEU A 168 2.35 1.12 -0.12
CA LEU A 168 1.15 0.37 0.22
C LEU A 168 1.43 -0.20 1.61
N VAL A 169 0.59 0.23 2.55
CA VAL A 169 0.56 -0.22 3.94
C VAL A 169 0.64 -1.74 4.03
#